data_AF-A0A7V8YEI1-F1
#
_entry.id   AF-A0A7V8YEI1-F1
#
_cell.length_a   1.000
_cell.length_b   1.000
_cell.length_c   1.000
_cell.angle_alpha   90.00
_cell.angle_beta   90.00
_cell.angle_gamma   90.00
#
_symmetry.space_group_name_H-M   'P 1'
#
loop_
_entity.id
_entity.type
_entity.pdbx_description
1 polymer ?
#
loop_
_entity_poly.entity_id
_entity_poly.type
_entity_poly.pdbx_seq_one_letter_code
_entity_poly.pdbx_strand_id
1 'polypeptide(L)' 'LLLICRSGGRSAQAAQALGAMGFATVYNLTGGMMAWNDAQLPVSR' A
#
# COMPACT_ATOMS: atom_id res chain seq x y z
N LEU A 1 6.74 -3.03 6.71
CA LEU A 1 5.77 -1.93 6.52
C LEU A 1 4.89 -2.24 5.32
N LEU A 2 3.57 -2.18 5.45
CA LEU A 2 2.64 -2.29 4.32
C LEU A 2 2.03 -0.92 4.06
N LEU A 3 2.20 -0.41 2.85
CA LEU A 3 1.65 0.88 2.42
C LEU A 3 0.46 0.68 1.51
N ILE A 4 -0.54 1.54 1.70
CA ILE A 4 -1.80 1.50 0.97
C ILE A 4 -2.25 2.92 0.65
N CYS A 5 -2.84 3.10 -0.52
CA CYS A 5 -3.58 4.31 -0.88
C CYS A 5 -4.85 3.90 -1.65
N ARG A 6 -5.53 4.85 -2.33
CA ARG A 6 -6.73 4.53 -3.11
C ARG A 6 -6.49 3.45 -4.17
N SER A 7 -5.46 3.60 -5.01
CA SER A 7 -5.22 2.76 -6.19
C SER A 7 -3.86 2.06 -6.25
N GLY A 8 -3.01 2.24 -5.23
CA GLY A 8 -1.65 1.66 -5.14
C GLY A 8 -0.53 2.56 -5.69
N GLY A 9 -0.82 3.59 -6.49
CA GLY A 9 0.23 4.43 -7.10
C GLY A 9 1.02 5.28 -6.09
N ARG A 10 0.33 5.99 -5.19
CA ARG A 10 0.99 6.84 -4.17
C ARG A 10 1.76 6.03 -3.14
N SER A 11 1.22 4.88 -2.74
CA SER A 11 1.85 3.99 -1.76
C SER A 11 3.09 3.32 -2.35
N ALA A 12 3.13 3.07 -3.66
CA ALA A 12 4.35 2.59 -4.33
C ALA A 12 5.49 3.61 -4.27
N GLN A 13 5.22 4.89 -4.52
CA GLN A 13 6.24 5.95 -4.40
C GLN A 13 6.77 6.07 -2.96
N ALA A 14 5.86 6.04 -1.98
CA ALA A 14 6.24 6.05 -0.56
C ALA A 14 7.04 4.79 -0.17
N ALA A 15 6.69 3.63 -0.72
CA ALA A 15 7.43 2.39 -0.50
C ALA A 15 8.88 2.48 -1.03
N GLN A 16 9.07 3.09 -2.20
CA GLN A 16 10.41 3.34 -2.75
C GLN A 16 11.22 4.30 -1.87
N ALA A 17 10.60 5.39 -1.39
CA ALA A 17 11.27 6.32 -0.48
C ALA A 17 11.70 5.64 0.83
N LEU A 18 10.85 4.78 1.40
CA LEU A 18 11.19 3.99 2.58
C LEU A 18 12.31 2.99 2.30
N GLY A 19 12.29 2.31 1.15
CA GLY A 19 13.40 1.45 0.73
C GLY A 19 14.73 2.20 0.67
N ALA A 20 14.73 3.41 0.11
CA ALA A 20 15.92 4.27 0.03
C ALA A 20 16.42 4.74 1.41
N MET A 21 15.54 4.86 2.41
CA MET A 21 15.90 5.18 3.79
C MET A 21 16.41 3.96 4.59
N GLY A 22 16.53 2.78 3.96
CA GLY A 22 17.08 1.58 4.61
C GLY A 22 16.07 0.73 5.38
N PHE A 23 14.77 0.93 5.15
CA PHE A 23 13.76 0.03 5.75
C PHE A 23 13.88 -1.37 5.15
N ALA A 24 14.16 -2.35 5.99
CA ALA A 24 14.47 -3.72 5.56
C ALA A 24 13.33 -4.44 4.83
N THR A 25 12.07 -4.10 5.11
CA THR A 25 10.92 -4.78 4.52
C THR A 25 9.75 -3.82 4.32
N VAL A 26 9.48 -3.50 3.06
CA VAL A 26 8.44 -2.56 2.64
C VAL A 26 7.60 -3.21 1.53
N TYR A 27 6.30 -3.21 1.71
CA TYR A 27 5.32 -3.78 0.80
C TYR A 27 4.33 -2.69 0.36
N ASN A 28 3.85 -2.77 -0.87
CA ASN A 28 2.79 -1.94 -1.42
C ASN A 28 1.58 -2.81 -1.75
N LEU A 29 0.38 -2.42 -1.32
CA LEU A 29 -0.84 -3.12 -1.73
C LEU A 29 -1.19 -2.76 -3.18
N THR A 30 -1.02 -3.72 -4.09
CA THR A 30 -1.41 -3.60 -5.49
C THR A 30 -2.91 -3.35 -5.62
N GLY A 31 -3.30 -2.35 -6.42
CA GLY A 31 -4.70 -1.92 -6.56
C GLY A 31 -5.25 -1.10 -5.38
N GLY A 32 -4.50 -1.00 -4.27
CA GLY A 32 -4.87 -0.18 -3.12
C GLY A 32 -6.20 -0.56 -2.48
N MET A 33 -6.85 0.42 -1.84
CA MET A 33 -8.17 0.25 -1.22
C MET A 33 -9.26 -0.11 -2.23
N MET A 34 -9.13 0.23 -3.52
CA MET A 34 -10.10 -0.21 -4.53
C MET A 34 -10.10 -1.73 -4.65
N ALA A 35 -8.94 -2.36 -4.84
CA ALA A 35 -8.86 -3.83 -4.88
C ALA A 35 -9.28 -4.49 -3.56
N TRP A 36 -8.99 -3.86 -2.41
CA TRP A 36 -9.45 -4.34 -1.11
C TRP A 36 -10.99 -4.34 -0.99
N ASN A 37 -11.62 -3.26 -1.44
CA ASN A 37 -13.07 -3.11 -1.42
C ASN A 37 -13.76 -4.01 -2.46
N ASP A 38 -13.17 -4.16 -3.65
CA ASP A 38 -13.67 -5.06 -4.70
C ASP A 38 -13.66 -6.52 -4.25
N ALA A 39 -12.66 -6.90 -3.44
CA ALA A 39 -12.58 -8.19 -2.78
C ALA A 39 -13.53 -8.33 -1.55
N GLN A 40 -14.34 -7.30 -1.26
CA GLN A 40 -15.28 -7.24 -0.13
C GLN A 40 -14.63 -7.56 1.22
N LEU A 41 -13.36 -7.18 1.39
CA LEU A 41 -12.64 -7.42 2.63
C LEU A 41 -13.09 -6.44 3.74
N PRO A 42 -12.98 -6.82 5.03
CA PRO A 42 -13.42 -5.98 6.14
C PRO A 42 -12.71 -4.63 6.17
N VAL A 43 -13.46 -3.56 6.48
CA VAL A 43 -12.94 -2.20 6.68
C VAL A 43 -13.57 -1.63 7.95
N SER A 44 -12.73 -1.12 8.86
CA SER A 44 -13.17 -0.30 9.99
C SER A 44 -13.10 1.17 9.59
N ARG A 45 -14.08 1.97 10.02
CA ARG A 45 -14.13 3.42 9.79
C ARG A 45 -13.97 4.17 11.11
#